data_AF-A0AAD7GDY8-F1
#
_entry.id   AF-A0AAD7GDY8-F1
#
_cell.length_a   1.000
_cell.length_b   1.000
_cell.length_c   1.000
_cell.angle_alpha   90.00
_cell.angle_beta   90.00
_cell.angle_gamma   90.00
#
_symmetry.space_group_name_H-M   'P 1'
#
loop_
_entity.id
_entity.type
_entity.pdbx_description
1 polymer ?
#
loop_
_entity_poly.entity_id
_entity_poly.type
_entity_poly.pdbx_seq_one_letter_code
_entity_poly.pdbx_strand_id
1 'polypeptide(L)'
;MSGPSRPGGLADDLSAPPPYAQPGKGAEHRYSLADRHQEQWGVLTLTSAARSARSTPLYYEDDSVQGTFEMEADRSDSIRSVTVTVSGSVVTGPMVDDTSVFLSMSNCLWSRKSSSLRVGHCMWPFSIALPSAVNVASYGGSSTFALPETFMERHTRVSVVYEVSVIVSRGLFRADNTFKTRFRYVPCTLPDPPSVLRQRAYAENTTLSGPRDDPAGWKTPVTAMAHGHVFKTRQAVVQCTFSLAVPLCYTRGSVIPCWIMLESGDLQALDLFADPGALSVRLRRRVRYQATALVTMQSPDSTQSVLDVASAVWWPQPTHDSTQYTRTLEGEIRLPADLMSSAEMATAQFSISYTVDVFPSTCVGFTPSGDATLMSLPVNIVTMHSPNAPRPVIYAPPTYDNVAAQTEHNNDVGVFAQVMNSRRLV
;
A
#
# COMPACT_ATOMS: atom_id res chain seq x y z
N MET A 1 16.82 34.94 48.16
CA MET A 1 15.91 33.82 47.86
C MET A 1 15.76 33.73 46.35
N SER A 2 16.49 32.78 45.79
CA SER A 2 16.62 32.44 44.38
C SER A 2 15.35 31.75 43.87
N GLY A 3 14.66 32.37 42.91
CA GLY A 3 13.52 31.78 42.20
C GLY A 3 14.01 30.92 41.02
N PRO A 4 13.36 29.78 40.72
CA PRO A 4 13.84 28.85 39.72
C PRO A 4 13.49 29.29 38.30
N SER A 5 14.49 29.20 37.43
CA SER A 5 14.43 29.38 35.98
C SER A 5 13.61 28.25 35.34
N ARG A 6 12.65 28.60 34.48
CA ARG A 6 11.96 27.65 33.59
C ARG A 6 12.92 27.20 32.46
N PRO A 7 13.02 25.89 32.14
CA PRO A 7 13.68 25.45 30.93
C PRO A 7 12.72 25.62 29.73
N GLY A 8 13.25 26.20 28.64
CA GLY A 8 12.57 26.27 27.36
C GLY A 8 12.38 24.88 26.77
N GLY A 9 11.13 24.50 26.54
CA GLY A 9 10.78 23.30 25.78
C GLY A 9 10.96 23.56 24.29
N LEU A 10 11.81 22.76 23.67
CA LEU A 10 11.93 22.63 22.22
C LEU A 10 10.53 22.45 21.62
N ALA A 11 10.22 23.25 20.61
CA ALA A 11 9.20 22.89 19.65
C ALA A 11 9.63 21.58 18.98
N ASP A 12 8.81 20.54 19.12
CA ASP A 12 8.91 19.34 18.31
C ASP A 12 8.67 19.77 16.86
N ASP A 13 9.78 19.86 16.13
CA ASP A 13 9.84 20.02 14.69
C ASP A 13 9.09 18.83 14.08
N LEU A 14 7.91 19.10 13.50
CA LEU A 14 7.16 18.18 12.64
C LEU A 14 7.96 18.00 11.35
N SER A 15 9.10 17.33 11.49
CA SER A 15 10.00 17.03 10.38
C SER A 15 9.27 16.12 9.42
N ALA A 16 9.18 16.57 8.17
CA ALA A 16 8.78 15.80 6.99
C ALA A 16 9.33 14.35 7.04
N PRO A 17 8.64 13.37 6.42
CA PRO A 17 9.16 12.01 6.30
C PRO A 17 10.60 12.07 5.74
N PRO A 18 11.53 11.28 6.29
CA PRO A 18 12.93 11.40 5.95
C PRO A 18 13.11 11.23 4.44
N PRO A 19 14.02 12.00 3.81
CA PRO A 19 14.43 11.71 2.45
C PRO A 19 14.86 10.25 2.40
N TYR A 20 14.35 9.51 1.41
CA TYR A 20 14.66 8.10 1.16
C TYR A 20 16.10 7.83 1.58
N ALA A 21 16.25 6.89 2.52
CA ALA A 21 17.55 6.51 3.02
C ALA A 21 18.48 6.36 1.81
N GLN A 22 19.53 7.19 1.76
CA GLN A 22 20.66 6.88 0.90
C GLN A 22 21.00 5.41 1.12
N PRO A 23 21.46 4.65 0.10
CA PRO A 23 21.87 3.26 0.28
C PRO A 23 23.08 3.17 1.23
N GLY A 24 22.80 3.34 2.52
CA GLY A 24 23.67 3.02 3.63
C GLY A 24 23.70 1.51 3.75
N LYS A 25 24.79 0.99 4.31
CA LYS A 25 24.98 -0.44 4.58
C LYS A 25 23.68 -1.04 5.12
N GLY A 26 23.06 -1.93 4.36
CA GLY A 26 21.79 -2.54 4.73
C GLY A 26 21.83 -3.15 6.13
N ALA A 27 20.68 -3.21 6.80
CA ALA A 27 20.58 -3.89 8.08
C ALA A 27 20.82 -5.39 7.90
N GLU A 28 21.67 -5.94 8.78
CA GLU A 28 21.94 -7.37 8.85
C GLU A 28 20.99 -8.03 9.86
N HIS A 29 20.32 -9.10 9.43
CA HIS A 29 19.34 -9.85 10.22
C HIS A 29 19.88 -11.26 10.45
N ARG A 30 20.15 -11.61 11.72
CA ARG A 30 20.73 -12.91 12.09
C ARG A 30 19.70 -13.78 12.81
N TYR A 31 19.38 -14.92 12.22
CA TYR A 31 18.41 -15.89 12.75
C TYR A 31 19.13 -17.16 13.18
N SER A 32 19.09 -17.48 14.47
CA SER A 32 19.61 -18.75 15.00
C SER A 32 18.58 -19.85 14.78
N LEU A 33 19.00 -20.93 14.13
CA LEU A 33 18.13 -22.05 13.77
C LEU A 33 18.28 -23.14 14.81
N ALA A 34 17.23 -23.38 15.57
CA ALA A 34 17.20 -24.42 16.58
C ALA A 34 16.35 -25.60 16.12
N ASP A 35 16.68 -26.80 16.59
CA ASP A 35 15.89 -28.00 16.35
C ASP A 35 14.72 -28.08 17.35
N ARG A 36 13.96 -29.18 17.30
CA ARG A 36 12.84 -29.43 18.24
C ARG A 36 13.27 -29.55 19.70
N HIS A 37 14.55 -29.80 19.96
CA HIS A 37 15.16 -29.89 21.29
C HIS A 37 15.84 -28.57 21.71
N GLN A 38 15.65 -27.49 20.94
CA GLN A 38 16.30 -26.18 21.09
C GLN A 38 17.83 -26.18 20.88
N GLU A 39 18.37 -27.23 20.25
CA GLU A 39 19.78 -27.26 19.89
C GLU A 39 20.00 -26.47 18.59
N GLN A 40 20.90 -25.49 18.64
CA GLN A 40 21.21 -24.65 17.49
C GLN A 40 22.00 -25.43 16.46
N TRP A 41 21.45 -25.60 15.26
CA TRP A 41 22.07 -26.37 14.17
C TRP A 41 22.50 -25.50 12.98
N GLY A 42 22.11 -24.23 12.96
CA GLY A 42 22.54 -23.32 11.89
C GLY A 42 22.23 -21.86 12.18
N VAL A 43 22.70 -21.00 11.29
CA VAL A 43 22.42 -19.56 11.31
C VAL A 43 22.12 -19.08 9.91
N LEU A 44 21.01 -18.36 9.76
CA LEU A 44 20.72 -17.61 8.55
C LEU A 44 20.99 -16.12 8.80
N THR A 45 21.82 -15.52 7.97
CA THR A 45 22.08 -14.08 7.97
C THR A 45 21.53 -13.49 6.67
N LEU A 46 20.71 -12.44 6.76
CA LEU A 46 20.16 -11.70 5.61
C LEU A 46 20.58 -10.24 5.67
N THR A 47 20.82 -9.62 4.51
CA THR A 47 21.06 -8.18 4.41
C THR A 47 19.90 -7.51 3.69
N SER A 48 19.36 -6.42 4.21
CA SER A 48 18.19 -5.75 3.62
C SER A 48 18.16 -4.23 3.86
N ALA A 49 17.22 -3.53 3.20
CA ALA A 49 17.04 -2.08 3.33
C ALA A 49 16.30 -1.64 4.61
N ALA A 50 16.08 -2.54 5.56
CA ALA A 50 15.38 -2.22 6.80
C ALA A 50 16.16 -1.19 7.65
N ARG A 51 15.44 -0.39 8.45
CA ARG A 51 16.05 0.65 9.31
C ARG A 51 16.90 0.08 10.45
N SER A 52 16.70 -1.19 10.83
CA SER A 52 17.44 -1.85 11.89
C SER A 52 17.40 -3.37 11.75
N ALA A 53 18.36 -4.06 12.39
CA ALA A 53 18.41 -5.53 12.49
C ALA A 53 17.24 -6.16 13.27
N ARG A 54 16.45 -5.35 13.99
CA ARG A 54 15.27 -5.82 14.74
C ARG A 54 13.98 -5.68 13.93
N SER A 55 14.02 -4.92 12.84
CA SER A 55 12.88 -4.73 11.95
C SER A 55 12.72 -5.93 11.03
N THR A 56 11.53 -6.16 10.50
CA THR A 56 11.37 -7.14 9.41
C THR A 56 12.26 -6.77 8.23
N PRO A 57 13.00 -7.72 7.62
CA PRO A 57 13.80 -7.44 6.43
C PRO A 57 12.96 -6.78 5.33
N LEU A 58 13.51 -5.78 4.66
CA LEU A 58 12.82 -4.98 3.65
C LEU A 58 13.58 -5.05 2.33
N TYR A 59 12.88 -5.47 1.27
CA TYR A 59 13.39 -5.52 -0.09
C TYR A 59 12.47 -4.73 -1.01
N TYR A 60 13.07 -4.01 -1.95
CA TYR A 60 12.39 -3.30 -3.02
C TYR A 60 12.35 -4.13 -4.29
N GLU A 61 11.61 -3.66 -5.29
CA GLU A 61 11.73 -4.20 -6.66
C GLU A 61 13.17 -4.12 -7.14
N ASP A 62 13.60 -5.14 -7.90
CA ASP A 62 14.96 -5.37 -8.38
C ASP A 62 16.03 -5.62 -7.30
N ASP A 63 15.67 -5.61 -6.01
CA ASP A 63 16.58 -6.09 -4.97
C ASP A 63 16.85 -7.59 -5.12
N SER A 64 18.01 -8.00 -4.63
CA SER A 64 18.33 -9.41 -4.42
C SER A 64 18.22 -9.76 -2.94
N VAL A 65 17.55 -10.87 -2.64
CA VAL A 65 17.61 -11.48 -1.32
C VAL A 65 19.00 -12.09 -1.15
N GLN A 66 19.84 -11.36 -0.42
CA GLN A 66 21.24 -11.72 -0.18
C GLN A 66 21.43 -12.17 1.25
N GLY A 67 22.25 -13.20 1.42
CA GLY A 67 22.53 -13.73 2.74
C GLY A 67 23.60 -14.79 2.76
N THR A 68 23.83 -15.30 3.97
CA THR A 68 24.73 -16.41 4.23
C THR A 68 24.02 -17.40 5.11
N PHE A 69 24.13 -18.67 4.75
CA PHE A 69 23.66 -19.76 5.60
C PHE A 69 24.86 -20.53 6.16
N GLU A 70 24.91 -20.66 7.47
CA GLU A 70 25.97 -21.33 8.23
C GLU A 70 25.39 -22.54 8.96
N MET A 71 26.13 -23.64 9.02
CA MET A 71 25.81 -24.79 9.87
C MET A 71 27.07 -25.47 10.39
N GLU A 72 26.95 -26.16 11.52
CA GLU A 72 27.97 -27.12 11.96
C GLU A 72 27.59 -28.51 11.45
N ALA A 73 28.44 -29.12 10.62
CA ALA A 73 28.19 -30.43 10.05
C ALA A 73 28.87 -31.52 10.88
N ASP A 74 28.15 -32.12 11.84
CA ASP A 74 28.69 -33.18 12.71
C ASP A 74 28.88 -34.53 11.99
N ARG A 75 27.99 -34.85 11.05
CA ARG A 75 28.00 -36.09 10.25
C ARG A 75 27.57 -35.80 8.81
N SER A 76 28.56 -35.62 7.93
CA SER A 76 28.41 -35.36 6.49
C SER A 76 27.49 -36.36 5.78
N ASP A 77 27.43 -37.61 6.26
CA ASP A 77 26.70 -38.70 5.60
C ASP A 77 25.18 -38.57 5.65
N SER A 78 24.67 -37.74 6.57
CA SER A 78 23.23 -37.61 6.80
C SER A 78 22.55 -36.49 6.03
N ILE A 79 23.32 -35.55 5.47
CA ILE A 79 22.80 -34.40 4.72
C ILE A 79 22.87 -34.73 3.22
N ARG A 80 21.77 -34.50 2.52
CA ARG A 80 21.62 -34.76 1.09
C ARG A 80 21.72 -33.49 0.26
N SER A 81 21.11 -32.40 0.74
CA SER A 81 21.15 -31.09 0.09
C SER A 81 20.84 -29.97 1.06
N VAL A 82 21.31 -28.78 0.71
CA VAL A 82 20.98 -27.51 1.36
C VAL A 82 20.43 -26.60 0.28
N THR A 83 19.17 -26.19 0.42
CA THR A 83 18.47 -25.37 -0.56
C THR A 83 17.89 -24.14 0.12
N VAL A 84 18.07 -22.98 -0.49
CA VAL A 84 17.38 -21.75 -0.11
C VAL A 84 16.28 -21.47 -1.11
N THR A 85 15.09 -21.15 -0.61
CA THR A 85 13.93 -20.84 -1.45
C THR A 85 13.32 -19.52 -1.01
N VAL A 86 13.09 -18.63 -1.98
CA VAL A 86 12.27 -17.43 -1.83
C VAL A 86 10.89 -17.74 -2.39
N SER A 87 9.85 -17.48 -1.60
CA SER A 87 8.45 -17.69 -2.03
C SER A 87 7.57 -16.50 -1.73
N GLY A 88 6.58 -16.26 -2.59
CA GLY A 88 5.53 -15.28 -2.40
C GLY A 88 4.15 -15.94 -2.56
N SER A 89 3.25 -15.67 -1.63
CA SER A 89 1.91 -16.26 -1.63
C SER A 89 0.81 -15.30 -1.21
N VAL A 90 -0.39 -15.54 -1.74
CA VAL A 90 -1.64 -14.97 -1.25
C VAL A 90 -2.25 -15.97 -0.26
N VAL A 91 -2.53 -15.53 0.95
CA VAL A 91 -3.12 -16.34 2.03
C VAL A 91 -4.49 -15.77 2.37
N THR A 92 -5.55 -16.58 2.25
CA THR A 92 -6.95 -16.15 2.49
C THR A 92 -7.58 -16.79 3.72
N GLY A 93 -6.87 -17.72 4.37
CA GLY A 93 -7.34 -18.52 5.49
C GLY A 93 -6.24 -19.42 6.06
N PRO A 94 -6.56 -20.21 7.11
CA PRO A 94 -5.57 -21.01 7.84
C PRO A 94 -5.24 -22.36 7.17
N MET A 95 -6.02 -22.79 6.18
CA MET A 95 -5.82 -24.08 5.53
C MET A 95 -4.76 -23.97 4.42
N VAL A 96 -4.14 -25.10 4.06
CA VAL A 96 -3.16 -25.14 2.97
C VAL A 96 -3.81 -24.73 1.64
N ASP A 97 -5.06 -25.14 1.42
CA ASP A 97 -5.84 -24.80 0.23
C ASP A 97 -6.29 -23.32 0.19
N ASP A 98 -6.07 -22.57 1.27
CA ASP A 98 -6.30 -21.12 1.33
C ASP A 98 -5.04 -20.32 0.91
N THR A 99 -3.96 -21.00 0.53
CA THR A 99 -2.70 -20.41 0.13
C THR A 99 -2.43 -20.63 -1.36
N SER A 100 -2.31 -19.54 -2.11
CA SER A 100 -1.91 -19.55 -3.52
C SER A 100 -0.49 -19.00 -3.68
N VAL A 101 0.46 -19.86 -4.06
CA VAL A 101 1.87 -19.48 -4.29
C VAL A 101 2.02 -18.92 -5.70
N PHE A 102 2.44 -17.67 -5.83
CA PHE A 102 2.67 -17.00 -7.11
C PHE A 102 4.16 -16.82 -7.45
N LEU A 103 5.05 -16.96 -6.46
CA LEU A 103 6.50 -16.88 -6.62
C LEU A 103 7.15 -18.05 -5.88
N SER A 104 8.05 -18.77 -6.55
CA SER A 104 8.89 -19.79 -5.94
C SER A 104 10.21 -19.88 -6.70
N MET A 105 11.30 -19.45 -6.06
CA MET A 105 12.65 -19.45 -6.61
C MET A 105 13.58 -20.17 -5.66
N SER A 106 14.26 -21.21 -6.13
CA SER A 106 15.14 -22.03 -5.29
C SER A 106 16.57 -22.04 -5.80
N ASN A 107 17.53 -21.94 -4.89
CA ASN A 107 18.95 -22.10 -5.13
C ASN A 107 19.50 -23.25 -4.29
N CYS A 108 20.07 -24.27 -4.95
CA CYS A 108 20.72 -25.39 -4.28
C CYS A 108 22.14 -24.99 -3.88
N LEU A 109 22.34 -24.61 -2.62
CA LEU A 109 23.63 -24.17 -2.10
C LEU A 109 24.65 -25.31 -2.01
N TRP A 110 24.17 -26.51 -1.70
CA TRP A 110 25.00 -27.71 -1.65
C TRP A 110 24.19 -28.96 -1.93
N SER A 111 24.81 -29.96 -2.55
CA SER A 111 24.24 -31.30 -2.67
C SER A 111 25.32 -32.37 -2.58
N ARG A 112 24.97 -33.55 -2.06
CA ARG A 112 25.87 -34.70 -2.02
C ARG A 112 26.33 -35.16 -3.40
N LYS A 113 25.53 -34.86 -4.45
CA LYS A 113 25.87 -35.17 -5.84
C LYS A 113 26.93 -34.21 -6.40
N SER A 114 26.98 -32.97 -5.91
CA SER A 114 27.90 -31.95 -6.42
C SER A 114 29.25 -31.97 -5.71
N SER A 115 29.29 -32.31 -4.42
CA SER A 115 30.54 -32.42 -3.65
C SER A 115 30.35 -33.20 -2.35
N SER A 116 31.46 -33.64 -1.74
CA SER A 116 31.45 -34.14 -0.36
C SER A 116 31.33 -32.98 0.63
N LEU A 117 30.48 -33.12 1.65
CA LEU A 117 30.37 -32.15 2.73
C LEU A 117 31.58 -32.32 3.65
N ARG A 118 32.29 -31.23 3.92
CA ARG A 118 33.34 -31.24 4.94
C ARG A 118 32.68 -31.27 6.32
N VAL A 119 33.20 -32.10 7.21
CA VAL A 119 32.81 -32.08 8.62
C VAL A 119 33.32 -30.78 9.24
N GLY A 120 32.51 -30.15 10.07
CA GLY A 120 32.81 -28.88 10.72
C GLY A 120 31.95 -27.70 10.22
N HIS A 121 32.43 -26.48 10.45
CA HIS A 121 31.74 -25.25 10.04
C HIS A 121 31.63 -25.15 8.51
N CYS A 122 30.39 -25.11 8.03
CA CYS A 122 30.05 -24.94 6.64
C CYS A 122 29.30 -23.63 6.43
N MET A 123 29.68 -22.88 5.40
CA MET A 123 29.12 -21.56 5.11
C MET A 123 28.86 -21.44 3.61
N TRP A 124 27.63 -21.04 3.26
CA TRP A 124 27.21 -20.83 1.87
C TRP A 124 26.58 -19.44 1.70
N PRO A 125 27.24 -18.54 0.95
CA PRO A 125 26.61 -17.30 0.54
C PRO A 125 25.56 -17.59 -0.55
N PHE A 126 24.51 -16.79 -0.59
CA PHE A 126 23.51 -16.85 -1.64
C PHE A 126 22.99 -15.47 -2.02
N SER A 127 22.50 -15.37 -3.24
CA SER A 127 21.80 -14.20 -3.77
C SER A 127 20.70 -14.69 -4.70
N ILE A 128 19.46 -14.30 -4.44
CA ILE A 128 18.30 -14.59 -5.29
C ILE A 128 17.69 -13.25 -5.70
N ALA A 129 17.83 -12.88 -6.97
CA ALA A 129 17.24 -11.66 -7.52
C ALA A 129 15.71 -11.80 -7.55
N LEU A 130 14.99 -10.84 -6.97
CA LEU A 130 13.54 -10.80 -7.05
C LEU A 130 13.13 -10.33 -8.45
N PRO A 131 12.25 -11.05 -9.16
CA PRO A 131 11.80 -10.62 -10.46
C PRO A 131 10.82 -9.45 -10.31
N SER A 132 10.83 -8.50 -11.24
CA SER A 132 9.81 -7.44 -11.29
C SER A 132 8.42 -7.99 -11.63
N ALA A 133 8.35 -9.09 -12.39
CA ALA A 133 7.12 -9.76 -12.76
C ALA A 133 7.20 -11.29 -12.74
N VAL A 134 6.08 -11.94 -12.46
CA VAL A 134 5.94 -13.41 -12.44
C VAL A 134 4.94 -13.87 -13.48
N ASN A 135 5.26 -15.00 -14.11
CA ASN A 135 4.33 -15.70 -15.00
C ASN A 135 3.55 -16.72 -14.18
N VAL A 136 2.24 -16.51 -14.07
CA VAL A 136 1.36 -17.45 -13.37
C VAL A 136 0.47 -18.13 -14.40
N ALA A 137 0.47 -19.46 -14.38
CA ALA A 137 -0.39 -20.26 -15.23
C ALA A 137 -1.86 -20.12 -14.77
N SER A 138 -2.77 -19.98 -15.73
CA SER A 138 -4.21 -19.91 -15.53
C SER A 138 -4.93 -20.88 -16.46
N TYR A 139 -6.20 -21.16 -16.16
CA TYR A 139 -7.10 -21.87 -17.07
C TYR A 139 -7.34 -20.99 -18.31
N GLY A 140 -6.59 -21.22 -19.39
CA GLY A 140 -6.70 -20.50 -20.65
C GLY A 140 -5.44 -19.74 -21.09
N GLY A 141 -4.35 -19.78 -20.32
CA GLY A 141 -3.07 -19.17 -20.71
C GLY A 141 -2.13 -18.88 -19.54
N SER A 142 -0.94 -18.36 -19.84
CA SER A 142 -0.05 -17.76 -18.83
C SER A 142 -0.26 -16.26 -18.83
N SER A 143 -0.35 -15.64 -17.66
CA SER A 143 -0.41 -14.20 -17.52
C SER A 143 0.74 -13.69 -16.66
N THR A 144 1.32 -12.58 -17.08
CA THR A 144 2.45 -11.93 -16.41
C THR A 144 1.93 -10.81 -15.54
N PHE A 145 2.32 -10.78 -14.26
CA PHE A 145 1.92 -9.72 -13.33
C PHE A 145 3.11 -9.24 -12.50
N ALA A 146 3.11 -7.96 -12.13
CA ALA A 146 4.07 -7.42 -11.19
C ALA A 146 3.91 -8.10 -9.81
N LEU A 147 5.00 -8.17 -9.05
CA LEU A 147 4.94 -8.64 -7.68
C LEU A 147 4.12 -7.65 -6.81
N PRO A 148 3.08 -8.11 -6.08
CA PRO A 148 2.30 -7.22 -5.21
C PRO A 148 3.10 -6.81 -3.96
N GLU A 149 2.83 -5.62 -3.43
CA GLU A 149 3.36 -5.22 -2.13
C GLU A 149 2.95 -6.22 -1.03
N THR A 150 3.82 -6.44 -0.05
CA THR A 150 3.45 -7.21 1.15
C THR A 150 2.26 -6.57 1.84
N PHE A 151 1.18 -7.34 1.97
CA PHE A 151 -0.12 -6.85 2.38
C PHE A 151 -0.61 -7.67 3.58
N MET A 152 -0.83 -7.02 4.72
CA MET A 152 -1.39 -7.64 5.92
C MET A 152 -2.19 -6.58 6.68
N GLU A 153 -3.52 -6.76 6.75
CA GLU A 153 -4.41 -5.81 7.40
C GLU A 153 -5.47 -6.53 8.24
N ARG A 154 -5.89 -5.91 9.34
CA ARG A 154 -6.84 -6.51 10.29
C ARG A 154 -8.25 -6.68 9.72
N HIS A 155 -8.66 -5.80 8.81
CA HIS A 155 -10.03 -5.68 8.33
C HIS A 155 -10.30 -6.49 7.05
N THR A 156 -9.38 -7.38 6.67
CA THR A 156 -9.56 -8.28 5.53
C THR A 156 -8.91 -9.62 5.83
N ARG A 157 -9.44 -10.70 5.23
CA ARG A 157 -8.93 -12.06 5.47
C ARG A 157 -7.79 -12.45 4.53
N VAL A 158 -7.48 -11.60 3.55
CA VAL A 158 -6.39 -11.85 2.60
C VAL A 158 -5.10 -11.18 3.05
N SER A 159 -3.99 -11.85 2.82
CA SER A 159 -2.64 -11.33 3.01
C SER A 159 -1.73 -11.72 1.85
N VAL A 160 -0.76 -10.88 1.53
CA VAL A 160 0.34 -11.19 0.62
C VAL A 160 1.60 -11.34 1.46
N VAL A 161 2.21 -12.53 1.45
CA VAL A 161 3.33 -12.89 2.31
C VAL A 161 4.52 -13.31 1.45
N TYR A 162 5.69 -12.82 1.83
CA TYR A 162 6.97 -13.24 1.24
C TYR A 162 7.84 -13.90 2.30
N GLU A 163 8.45 -15.02 1.94
CA GLU A 163 9.25 -15.86 2.84
C GLU A 163 10.58 -16.26 2.20
N VAL A 164 11.63 -16.28 3.02
CA VAL A 164 12.88 -17.00 2.75
C VAL A 164 12.85 -18.27 3.58
N SER A 165 13.11 -19.41 2.95
CA SER A 165 13.21 -20.69 3.61
C SER A 165 14.53 -21.37 3.30
N VAL A 166 15.07 -22.07 4.31
CA VAL A 166 16.25 -22.92 4.17
C VAL A 166 15.83 -24.34 4.48
N ILE A 167 16.05 -25.24 3.54
CA ILE A 167 15.72 -26.66 3.66
C ILE A 167 17.02 -27.45 3.62
N VAL A 168 17.34 -28.12 4.72
CA VAL A 168 18.43 -29.08 4.82
C VAL A 168 17.85 -30.47 4.76
N SER A 169 17.87 -31.05 3.56
CA SER A 169 17.31 -32.37 3.32
C SER A 169 18.24 -33.46 3.83
N ARG A 170 17.68 -34.46 4.50
CA ARG A 170 18.44 -35.56 5.11
C ARG A 170 18.18 -36.90 4.40
N GLY A 171 19.06 -37.88 4.65
CA GLY A 171 18.92 -39.23 4.11
C GLY A 171 17.69 -39.98 4.64
N LEU A 172 17.46 -41.21 4.14
CA LEU A 172 16.31 -42.04 4.52
C LEU A 172 16.12 -42.11 6.04
N PHE A 173 14.87 -41.98 6.50
CA PHE A 173 14.42 -42.03 7.90
C PHE A 173 14.78 -40.83 8.81
N ARG A 174 15.25 -39.70 8.25
CA ARG A 174 15.42 -38.44 9.01
C ARG A 174 14.51 -37.36 8.46
N ALA A 175 13.87 -36.61 9.34
CA ALA A 175 13.11 -35.43 8.94
C ALA A 175 14.06 -34.34 8.41
N ASP A 176 13.60 -33.61 7.41
CA ASP A 176 14.28 -32.44 6.88
C ASP A 176 14.24 -31.30 7.90
N ASN A 177 15.35 -30.59 8.06
CA ASN A 177 15.34 -29.37 8.85
C ASN A 177 14.91 -28.22 7.94
N THR A 178 13.81 -27.57 8.30
CA THR A 178 13.29 -26.41 7.55
C THR A 178 13.24 -25.20 8.47
N PHE A 179 13.83 -24.11 8.01
CA PHE A 179 13.64 -22.79 8.59
C PHE A 179 12.87 -21.90 7.63
N LYS A 180 12.03 -21.01 8.16
CA LYS A 180 11.31 -19.99 7.40
C LYS A 180 11.35 -18.66 8.15
N THR A 181 11.62 -17.58 7.43
CA THR A 181 11.47 -16.21 7.93
C THR A 181 10.78 -15.35 6.88
N ARG A 182 10.05 -14.34 7.33
CA ARG A 182 9.30 -13.42 6.47
C ARG A 182 10.11 -12.17 6.15
N PHE A 183 9.83 -11.58 5.01
CA PHE A 183 10.31 -10.25 4.66
C PHE A 183 9.19 -9.40 4.06
N ARG A 184 9.37 -8.08 4.08
CA ARG A 184 8.53 -7.12 3.40
C ARG A 184 9.11 -6.85 2.01
N TYR A 185 8.26 -6.95 1.00
CA TYR A 185 8.51 -6.55 -0.37
C TYR A 185 7.70 -5.29 -0.70
N VAL A 186 8.35 -4.31 -1.32
CA VAL A 186 7.74 -3.06 -1.79
C VAL A 186 8.05 -2.89 -3.29
N PRO A 187 7.06 -2.88 -4.19
CA PRO A 187 7.30 -2.64 -5.61
C PRO A 187 7.81 -1.21 -5.81
N CYS A 188 8.49 -0.93 -6.93
CA CYS A 188 9.03 0.39 -7.28
C CYS A 188 8.22 1.02 -8.41
N THR A 189 6.92 1.19 -8.20
CA THR A 189 6.02 1.78 -9.21
C THR A 189 6.07 3.30 -9.19
N LEU A 190 5.97 3.91 -10.36
CA LEU A 190 6.13 5.35 -10.59
C LEU A 190 4.94 5.91 -11.38
N PRO A 191 4.52 7.16 -11.13
CA PRO A 191 3.57 7.84 -11.99
C PRO A 191 4.28 8.43 -13.21
N ASP A 192 3.54 8.60 -14.31
CA ASP A 192 3.99 9.43 -15.42
C ASP A 192 4.20 10.89 -14.96
N PRO A 193 5.02 11.68 -15.67
CA PRO A 193 5.17 13.10 -15.36
C PRO A 193 3.82 13.85 -15.49
N PRO A 194 3.51 14.80 -14.58
CA PRO A 194 2.33 15.64 -14.71
C PRO A 194 2.48 16.62 -15.88
N SER A 195 1.42 17.40 -16.20
CA SER A 195 1.48 18.45 -17.23
C SER A 195 2.63 19.44 -16.99
N VAL A 196 3.13 20.05 -18.07
CA VAL A 196 4.23 21.03 -17.99
C VAL A 196 3.88 22.21 -17.07
N LEU A 197 2.62 22.68 -17.11
CA LEU A 197 2.15 23.76 -16.24
C LEU A 197 2.15 23.34 -14.77
N ARG A 198 1.73 22.11 -14.46
CA ARG A 198 1.78 21.58 -13.09
C ARG A 198 3.20 21.34 -12.60
N GLN A 199 4.09 20.84 -13.46
CA GLN A 199 5.52 20.71 -13.12
C GLN A 199 6.10 22.08 -12.75
N ARG A 200 5.82 23.12 -13.54
CA ARG A 200 6.26 24.48 -13.24
C ARG A 200 5.68 24.98 -11.92
N ALA A 201 4.38 24.78 -11.68
CA ALA A 201 3.74 25.19 -10.44
C ALA A 201 4.38 24.55 -9.20
N TYR A 202 4.68 23.26 -9.26
CA TYR A 202 5.39 22.55 -8.18
C TYR A 202 6.85 23.01 -8.03
N ALA A 203 7.57 23.24 -9.13
CA ALA A 203 8.96 23.69 -9.09
C ALA A 203 9.10 25.11 -8.50
N GLU A 204 8.15 25.99 -8.81
CA GLU A 204 8.16 27.40 -8.41
C GLU A 204 7.32 27.65 -7.14
N ASN A 205 6.67 26.62 -6.60
CA ASN A 205 5.76 26.70 -5.47
C ASN A 205 4.64 27.75 -5.68
N THR A 206 4.07 27.78 -6.89
CA THR A 206 2.98 28.68 -7.29
C THR A 206 1.64 27.93 -7.33
N THR A 207 0.52 28.66 -7.46
CA THR A 207 -0.83 28.06 -7.52
C THR A 207 -1.01 27.20 -8.77
N LEU A 208 -1.81 26.13 -8.65
CA LEU A 208 -2.11 25.26 -9.78
C LEU A 208 -3.01 25.96 -10.81
N SER A 209 -2.73 25.75 -12.09
CA SER A 209 -3.64 26.15 -13.17
C SER A 209 -4.85 25.22 -13.20
N GLY A 210 -6.05 25.78 -13.24
CA GLY A 210 -7.31 25.02 -13.27
C GLY A 210 -7.56 24.29 -14.60
N PRO A 211 -8.60 23.45 -14.69
CA PRO A 211 -8.94 22.66 -15.89
C PRO A 211 -9.15 23.48 -17.17
N ARG A 212 -9.52 24.75 -17.04
CA ARG A 212 -9.70 25.65 -18.19
C ARG A 212 -8.36 26.15 -18.75
N ASP A 213 -7.43 26.48 -17.87
CA ASP A 213 -6.12 27.05 -18.23
C ASP A 213 -5.09 25.97 -18.54
N ASP A 214 -5.25 24.77 -17.96
CA ASP A 214 -4.45 23.57 -18.24
C ASP A 214 -5.32 22.35 -18.60
N PRO A 215 -6.06 22.32 -19.73
CA PRO A 215 -6.93 21.19 -20.07
C PRO A 215 -6.20 19.85 -20.18
N ALA A 216 -4.91 19.86 -20.54
CA ALA A 216 -4.08 18.66 -20.64
C ALA A 216 -3.69 18.10 -19.26
N GLY A 217 -3.65 18.96 -18.24
CA GLY A 217 -3.34 18.57 -16.87
C GLY A 217 -4.53 18.03 -16.09
N TRP A 218 -5.74 18.02 -16.62
CA TRP A 218 -6.93 17.62 -15.86
C TRP A 218 -7.78 16.60 -16.61
N LYS A 219 -8.30 15.63 -15.87
CA LYS A 219 -9.33 14.70 -16.34
C LYS A 219 -10.67 15.16 -15.80
N THR A 220 -11.52 15.63 -16.69
CA THR A 220 -12.91 16.00 -16.40
C THR A 220 -13.82 14.92 -17.01
N PRO A 221 -14.48 14.06 -16.19
CA PRO A 221 -15.48 13.13 -16.68
C PRO A 221 -16.78 13.88 -17.03
N VAL A 222 -17.81 13.12 -17.39
CA VAL A 222 -19.15 13.67 -17.63
C VAL A 222 -19.69 14.30 -16.34
N THR A 223 -20.20 15.52 -16.48
CA THR A 223 -20.86 16.26 -15.41
C THR A 223 -22.04 15.49 -14.82
N ALA A 224 -22.10 15.43 -13.49
CA ALA A 224 -23.18 14.76 -12.77
C ALA A 224 -24.21 15.76 -12.22
N MET A 225 -25.45 15.31 -12.08
CA MET A 225 -26.54 16.11 -11.52
C MET A 225 -26.81 15.66 -10.08
N ALA A 226 -26.60 16.56 -9.12
CA ALA A 226 -26.96 16.35 -7.73
C ALA A 226 -28.41 16.81 -7.51
N HIS A 227 -29.31 15.85 -7.32
CA HIS A 227 -30.73 16.10 -7.04
C HIS A 227 -30.99 16.07 -5.54
N GLY A 228 -31.85 16.98 -5.06
CA GLY A 228 -32.29 16.96 -3.67
C GLY A 228 -33.31 18.05 -3.36
N HIS A 229 -33.48 18.29 -2.06
CA HIS A 229 -34.44 19.25 -1.54
C HIS A 229 -33.76 20.26 -0.62
N VAL A 230 -33.91 21.54 -0.92
CA VAL A 230 -33.55 22.65 -0.04
C VAL A 230 -34.65 22.77 1.03
N PHE A 231 -34.24 22.75 2.31
CA PHE A 231 -35.10 22.73 3.50
C PHE A 231 -36.28 21.76 3.40
N LYS A 232 -36.05 20.56 2.83
CA LYS A 232 -37.04 19.47 2.66
C LYS A 232 -38.29 19.83 1.86
N THR A 233 -38.32 20.99 1.20
CA THR A 233 -39.55 21.53 0.58
C THR A 233 -39.33 21.86 -0.88
N ARG A 234 -38.24 22.56 -1.22
CA ARG A 234 -37.96 23.00 -2.59
C ARG A 234 -37.02 22.04 -3.28
N GLN A 235 -37.44 21.45 -4.38
CA GLN A 235 -36.56 20.66 -5.23
C GLN A 235 -35.49 21.57 -5.86
N ALA A 236 -34.25 21.12 -5.80
CA ALA A 236 -33.12 21.78 -6.42
C ALA A 236 -32.23 20.76 -7.13
N VAL A 237 -31.57 21.24 -8.17
CA VAL A 237 -30.58 20.48 -8.93
C VAL A 237 -29.32 21.31 -9.02
N VAL A 238 -28.19 20.72 -8.65
CA VAL A 238 -26.87 21.32 -8.80
C VAL A 238 -26.07 20.47 -9.77
N GLN A 239 -25.57 21.10 -10.82
CA GLN A 239 -24.71 20.47 -11.80
C GLN A 239 -23.27 20.48 -11.27
N CYS A 240 -22.65 19.31 -11.20
CA CYS A 240 -21.33 19.10 -10.62
C CYS A 240 -20.34 18.60 -11.68
N THR A 241 -19.40 19.45 -12.07
CA THR A 241 -18.30 19.10 -12.97
C THR A 241 -17.02 18.94 -12.15
N PHE A 242 -16.68 17.70 -11.81
CA PHE A 242 -15.49 17.36 -11.02
C PHE A 242 -14.29 17.10 -11.93
N SER A 243 -13.06 17.41 -11.52
CA SER A 243 -11.85 17.13 -12.28
C SER A 243 -10.72 16.67 -11.38
N LEU A 244 -9.92 15.73 -11.86
CA LEU A 244 -8.72 15.22 -11.19
C LEU A 244 -7.47 15.55 -11.99
N ALA A 245 -6.38 15.89 -11.30
CA ALA A 245 -5.10 16.14 -11.95
C ALA A 245 -4.55 14.89 -12.64
N VAL A 246 -4.13 14.99 -13.90
CA VAL A 246 -3.50 13.92 -14.69
C VAL A 246 -1.98 13.88 -14.43
N PRO A 247 -1.34 12.69 -14.43
CA PRO A 247 -1.94 11.36 -14.61
C PRO A 247 -2.81 10.93 -13.42
N LEU A 248 -3.78 10.05 -13.66
CA LEU A 248 -4.62 9.42 -12.61
C LEU A 248 -3.82 8.36 -11.84
N CYS A 249 -2.57 8.67 -11.51
CA CYS A 249 -1.59 7.82 -10.87
C CYS A 249 -0.80 8.70 -9.89
N TYR A 250 -0.89 8.39 -8.59
CA TYR A 250 -0.37 9.26 -7.54
C TYR A 250 0.47 8.46 -6.55
N THR A 251 1.56 9.05 -6.08
CA THR A 251 2.44 8.40 -5.11
C THR A 251 1.81 8.46 -3.71
N ARG A 252 1.83 7.36 -2.97
CA ARG A 252 1.44 7.38 -1.54
C ARG A 252 2.23 8.42 -0.75
N GLY A 253 1.63 9.00 0.28
CA GLY A 253 2.24 10.10 1.03
C GLY A 253 2.23 11.46 0.31
N SER A 254 1.66 11.57 -0.90
CA SER A 254 1.47 12.85 -1.60
C SER A 254 0.01 13.32 -1.56
N VAL A 255 -0.39 14.16 -2.53
CA VAL A 255 -1.76 14.67 -2.67
C VAL A 255 -2.35 14.36 -4.04
N ILE A 256 -3.68 14.27 -4.10
CA ILE A 256 -4.47 14.28 -5.34
C ILE A 256 -5.12 15.67 -5.47
N PRO A 257 -4.65 16.53 -6.39
CA PRO A 257 -5.33 17.78 -6.68
C PRO A 257 -6.68 17.53 -7.35
N CYS A 258 -7.69 18.22 -6.83
CA CYS A 258 -9.08 18.12 -7.21
C CYS A 258 -9.61 19.51 -7.59
N TRP A 259 -10.59 19.53 -8.49
CA TRP A 259 -11.30 20.74 -8.87
C TRP A 259 -12.77 20.42 -9.04
N ILE A 260 -13.65 21.32 -8.62
CA ILE A 260 -15.09 21.16 -8.89
C ILE A 260 -15.70 22.50 -9.28
N MET A 261 -16.50 22.44 -10.34
CA MET A 261 -17.35 23.53 -10.77
C MET A 261 -18.81 23.14 -10.52
N LEU A 262 -19.51 24.01 -9.79
CA LEU A 262 -20.91 23.85 -9.42
C LEU A 262 -21.73 24.88 -10.19
N GLU A 263 -22.83 24.44 -10.80
CA GLU A 263 -23.74 25.32 -11.54
C GLU A 263 -25.19 25.06 -11.13
N SER A 264 -25.96 26.10 -10.84
CA SER A 264 -27.39 25.98 -10.58
C SER A 264 -28.14 27.29 -10.79
N GLY A 265 -29.39 27.19 -11.25
CA GLY A 265 -30.33 28.31 -11.23
C GLY A 265 -30.88 28.62 -9.83
N ASP A 266 -30.74 27.68 -8.87
CA ASP A 266 -31.10 27.88 -7.47
C ASP A 266 -29.87 28.37 -6.68
N LEU A 267 -29.79 29.69 -6.49
CA LEU A 267 -28.66 30.33 -5.81
C LEU A 267 -28.44 29.81 -4.38
N GLN A 268 -29.51 29.45 -3.68
CA GLN A 268 -29.41 28.99 -2.31
C GLN A 268 -28.93 27.53 -2.25
N ALA A 269 -29.36 26.68 -3.18
CA ALA A 269 -28.78 25.35 -3.33
C ALA A 269 -27.29 25.44 -3.71
N LEU A 270 -26.95 26.36 -4.62
CA LEU A 270 -25.58 26.59 -5.04
C LEU A 270 -24.67 27.02 -3.87
N ASP A 271 -25.11 27.99 -3.05
CA ASP A 271 -24.35 28.45 -1.88
C ASP A 271 -24.19 27.35 -0.83
N LEU A 272 -25.22 26.50 -0.63
CA LEU A 272 -25.14 25.33 0.26
C LEU A 272 -24.15 24.27 -0.22
N PHE A 273 -24.01 24.07 -1.53
CA PHE A 273 -23.02 23.13 -2.11
C PHE A 273 -21.62 23.72 -2.17
N ALA A 274 -21.50 25.03 -2.29
CA ALA A 274 -20.23 25.72 -2.35
C ALA A 274 -19.59 25.94 -0.98
N ASP A 275 -20.26 25.54 0.12
CA ASP A 275 -19.62 25.44 1.42
C ASP A 275 -18.54 24.34 1.38
N PRO A 276 -17.27 24.64 1.72
CA PRO A 276 -16.20 23.66 1.65
C PRO A 276 -16.41 22.40 2.49
N GLY A 277 -17.21 22.47 3.57
CA GLY A 277 -17.55 21.33 4.42
C GLY A 277 -18.70 20.47 3.88
N ALA A 278 -19.45 20.95 2.88
CA ALA A 278 -20.59 20.26 2.31
C ALA A 278 -20.20 19.16 1.31
N LEU A 279 -19.08 19.34 0.61
CA LEU A 279 -18.65 18.44 -0.46
C LEU A 279 -18.00 17.16 0.08
N SER A 280 -18.65 16.02 -0.14
CA SER A 280 -18.10 14.72 0.21
C SER A 280 -17.45 14.06 -1.00
N VAL A 281 -16.14 14.20 -1.12
CA VAL A 281 -15.31 13.48 -2.10
C VAL A 281 -14.29 12.63 -1.36
N ARG A 282 -14.24 11.33 -1.67
CA ARG A 282 -13.45 10.35 -0.91
C ARG A 282 -12.62 9.46 -1.82
N LEU A 283 -11.40 9.15 -1.40
CA LEU A 283 -10.62 8.07 -1.97
C LEU A 283 -11.07 6.77 -1.31
N ARG A 284 -11.50 5.81 -2.12
CA ARG A 284 -11.95 4.50 -1.68
C ARG A 284 -11.00 3.43 -2.17
N ARG A 285 -10.53 2.61 -1.25
CA ARG A 285 -9.77 1.40 -1.56
C ARG A 285 -10.73 0.23 -1.67
N ARG A 286 -10.51 -0.60 -2.68
CA ARG A 286 -11.20 -1.87 -2.86
C ARG A 286 -10.17 -2.99 -2.92
N VAL A 287 -10.29 -3.95 -2.01
CA VAL A 287 -9.51 -5.19 -2.03
C VAL A 287 -10.45 -6.33 -2.45
N ARG A 288 -10.11 -7.02 -3.53
CA ARG A 288 -10.82 -8.21 -3.99
C ARG A 288 -9.93 -9.42 -3.85
N TYR A 289 -10.50 -10.51 -3.39
CA TYR A 289 -9.83 -11.80 -3.30
C TYR A 289 -10.86 -12.93 -3.40
N GLN A 290 -10.43 -14.11 -3.81
CA GLN A 290 -11.28 -15.29 -3.79
C GLN A 290 -10.86 -16.17 -2.61
N ALA A 291 -11.81 -16.45 -1.71
CA ALA A 291 -11.59 -17.40 -0.63
C ALA A 291 -12.00 -18.80 -1.10
N THR A 292 -11.22 -19.82 -0.74
CA THR A 292 -11.64 -21.21 -0.94
C THR A 292 -12.85 -21.47 -0.03
N ALA A 293 -13.98 -21.87 -0.63
CA ALA A 293 -15.21 -22.10 0.13
C ALA A 293 -15.01 -23.27 1.10
N LEU A 294 -15.24 -23.03 2.41
CA LEU A 294 -15.28 -24.07 3.42
C LEU A 294 -16.50 -24.97 3.18
N VAL A 295 -16.35 -26.09 2.46
CA VAL A 295 -17.22 -27.29 2.42
C VAL A 295 -18.71 -27.09 2.05
N THR A 296 -19.27 -25.90 2.03
CA THR A 296 -20.59 -25.62 1.44
C THR A 296 -20.44 -25.57 -0.08
N MET A 297 -21.24 -26.40 -0.75
CA MET A 297 -21.40 -26.57 -2.21
C MET A 297 -21.85 -25.30 -2.95
N GLN A 298 -21.21 -24.17 -2.69
CA GLN A 298 -21.44 -22.91 -3.38
C GLN A 298 -20.13 -22.52 -4.08
N SER A 299 -20.28 -21.96 -5.28
CA SER A 299 -19.17 -21.41 -6.06
C SER A 299 -18.29 -20.51 -5.19
N PRO A 300 -16.98 -20.44 -5.44
CA PRO A 300 -16.12 -19.55 -4.69
C PRO A 300 -16.55 -18.09 -4.93
N ASP A 301 -17.25 -17.51 -3.96
CA ASP A 301 -17.71 -16.13 -4.04
C ASP A 301 -16.52 -15.18 -3.92
N SER A 302 -16.39 -14.28 -4.90
CA SER A 302 -15.42 -13.19 -4.86
C SER A 302 -15.70 -12.31 -3.64
N THR A 303 -14.79 -12.32 -2.66
CA THR A 303 -14.92 -11.49 -1.47
C THR A 303 -14.32 -10.12 -1.76
N GLN A 304 -15.03 -9.08 -1.33
CA GLN A 304 -14.62 -7.70 -1.55
C GLN A 304 -14.70 -6.91 -0.23
N SER A 305 -13.63 -6.20 0.11
CA SER A 305 -13.67 -5.14 1.11
C SER A 305 -13.56 -3.78 0.43
N VAL A 306 -14.31 -2.79 0.94
CA VAL A 306 -14.26 -1.41 0.48
C VAL A 306 -14.11 -0.50 1.70
N LEU A 307 -13.11 0.38 1.68
CA LEU A 307 -12.83 1.30 2.76
C LEU A 307 -12.59 2.70 2.20
N ASP A 308 -13.12 3.70 2.89
CA ASP A 308 -12.79 5.10 2.63
C ASP A 308 -11.47 5.40 3.34
N VAL A 309 -10.42 5.72 2.57
CA VAL A 309 -9.04 5.83 3.09
C VAL A 309 -8.55 7.27 3.19
N ALA A 310 -9.21 8.20 2.49
CA ALA A 310 -8.95 9.63 2.58
C ALA A 310 -10.16 10.43 2.07
N SER A 311 -10.27 11.70 2.48
CA SER A 311 -11.30 12.64 2.03
C SER A 311 -10.67 13.92 1.49
N ALA A 312 -11.35 14.58 0.55
CA ALA A 312 -10.92 15.85 0.01
C ALA A 312 -11.15 16.99 1.01
N VAL A 313 -10.19 17.91 1.08
CA VAL A 313 -10.34 19.22 1.71
C VAL A 313 -10.55 20.24 0.60
N TRP A 314 -11.51 21.15 0.78
CA TRP A 314 -11.92 22.12 -0.23
C TRP A 314 -11.65 23.55 0.21
N TRP A 315 -11.43 24.44 -0.75
CA TRP A 315 -11.42 25.88 -0.56
C TRP A 315 -11.97 26.60 -1.79
N PRO A 316 -12.65 27.74 -1.60
CA PRO A 316 -13.20 28.49 -2.72
C PRO A 316 -12.08 29.12 -3.54
N GLN A 317 -12.29 29.18 -4.85
CA GLN A 317 -11.39 29.89 -5.75
C GLN A 317 -12.13 31.02 -6.46
N PRO A 318 -11.67 32.28 -6.33
CA PRO A 318 -12.20 33.37 -7.11
C PRO A 318 -11.76 33.18 -8.56
N THR A 319 -12.67 32.75 -9.42
CA THR A 319 -12.46 32.74 -10.87
C THR A 319 -12.89 34.08 -11.46
N HIS A 320 -12.11 34.63 -12.38
CA HIS A 320 -12.44 35.90 -13.06
C HIS A 320 -13.77 35.86 -13.82
N ASP A 321 -14.25 34.66 -14.15
CA ASP A 321 -15.46 34.41 -14.92
C ASP A 321 -16.60 33.79 -14.08
N SER A 322 -16.54 33.91 -12.74
CA SER A 322 -17.63 33.45 -11.89
C SER A 322 -18.91 34.24 -12.19
N THR A 323 -19.93 33.56 -12.70
CA THR A 323 -21.28 34.15 -12.77
C THR A 323 -21.97 33.96 -11.42
N GLN A 324 -23.08 34.67 -11.18
CA GLN A 324 -23.87 34.44 -9.96
C GLN A 324 -24.36 32.98 -9.83
N TYR A 325 -24.47 32.24 -10.94
CA TYR A 325 -24.97 30.86 -11.02
C TYR A 325 -23.87 29.81 -11.02
N THR A 326 -22.60 30.22 -10.87
CA THR A 326 -21.47 29.30 -10.83
C THR A 326 -20.62 29.50 -9.58
N ARG A 327 -20.12 28.39 -9.03
CA ARG A 327 -19.12 28.39 -7.95
C ARG A 327 -18.01 27.42 -8.31
N THR A 328 -16.80 27.75 -7.89
CA THR A 328 -15.62 26.94 -8.17
C THR A 328 -14.85 26.71 -6.88
N LEU A 329 -14.50 25.46 -6.63
CA LEU A 329 -13.65 25.09 -5.51
C LEU A 329 -12.46 24.26 -6.00
N GLU A 330 -11.32 24.57 -5.41
CA GLU A 330 -10.13 23.72 -5.44
C GLU A 330 -10.17 22.80 -4.23
N GLY A 331 -9.57 21.63 -4.38
CA GLY A 331 -9.40 20.74 -3.25
C GLY A 331 -8.23 19.79 -3.40
N GLU A 332 -7.92 19.11 -2.32
CA GLU A 332 -6.87 18.11 -2.24
C GLU A 332 -7.30 16.91 -1.41
N ILE A 333 -6.98 15.72 -1.91
CA ILE A 333 -7.05 14.48 -1.10
C ILE A 333 -5.62 14.16 -0.66
N ARG A 334 -5.36 14.19 0.65
CA ARG A 334 -4.07 13.79 1.21
C ARG A 334 -3.98 12.27 1.26
N LEU A 335 -2.91 11.72 0.69
CA LEU A 335 -2.67 10.27 0.65
C LEU A 335 -1.85 9.87 1.87
N PRO A 336 -2.31 8.90 2.68
CA PRO A 336 -1.50 8.33 3.74
C PRO A 336 -0.18 7.76 3.19
N ALA A 337 0.91 7.89 3.95
CA ALA A 337 2.23 7.40 3.53
C ALA A 337 2.33 5.86 3.57
N ASP A 338 1.49 5.21 4.36
CA ASP A 338 1.34 3.76 4.52
C ASP A 338 0.31 3.16 3.55
N LEU A 339 -0.23 3.95 2.63
CA LEU A 339 -1.20 3.47 1.64
C LEU A 339 -0.57 2.38 0.75
N MET A 340 -1.28 1.28 0.57
CA MET A 340 -0.83 0.14 -0.25
C MET A 340 -0.85 0.51 -1.73
N SER A 341 0.14 0.08 -2.50
CA SER A 341 0.12 0.30 -3.95
C SER A 341 -1.04 -0.43 -4.64
N SER A 342 -1.54 0.14 -5.74
CA SER A 342 -2.44 -0.58 -6.65
C SER A 342 -1.76 -1.85 -7.16
N ALA A 343 -2.49 -2.96 -7.17
CA ALA A 343 -2.00 -4.25 -7.63
C ALA A 343 -3.13 -5.07 -8.23
N GLU A 344 -2.84 -5.78 -9.32
CA GLU A 344 -3.78 -6.71 -9.95
C GLU A 344 -3.07 -8.02 -10.26
N MET A 345 -3.54 -9.11 -9.65
CA MET A 345 -3.02 -10.46 -9.85
C MET A 345 -4.20 -11.38 -10.14
N ALA A 346 -4.65 -11.37 -11.39
CA ALA A 346 -5.89 -12.03 -11.81
C ALA A 346 -5.88 -13.55 -11.55
N THR A 347 -4.70 -14.19 -11.59
CA THR A 347 -4.53 -15.63 -11.36
C THR A 347 -4.55 -16.05 -9.90
N ALA A 348 -4.04 -15.19 -9.01
CA ALA A 348 -4.21 -15.36 -7.56
C ALA A 348 -5.54 -14.77 -7.06
N GLN A 349 -6.37 -14.30 -8.01
CA GLN A 349 -7.68 -13.69 -7.78
C GLN A 349 -7.64 -12.53 -6.79
N PHE A 350 -6.48 -11.88 -6.64
CA PHE A 350 -6.23 -10.81 -5.68
C PHE A 350 -6.03 -9.48 -6.41
N SER A 351 -6.66 -8.41 -5.92
CA SER A 351 -6.39 -7.05 -6.39
C SER A 351 -6.62 -6.00 -5.31
N ILE A 352 -5.84 -4.93 -5.38
CA ILE A 352 -6.03 -3.68 -4.66
C ILE A 352 -6.24 -2.60 -5.71
N SER A 353 -7.39 -1.94 -5.67
CA SER A 353 -7.76 -0.86 -6.60
C SER A 353 -8.31 0.34 -5.85
N TYR A 354 -8.23 1.52 -6.46
CA TYR A 354 -8.68 2.76 -5.85
C TYR A 354 -9.62 3.52 -6.77
N THR A 355 -10.63 4.16 -6.19
CA THR A 355 -11.50 5.11 -6.88
C THR A 355 -11.63 6.39 -6.07
N VAL A 356 -11.71 7.53 -6.76
CA VAL A 356 -12.17 8.78 -6.18
C VAL A 356 -13.66 8.89 -6.46
N ASP A 357 -14.45 8.85 -5.39
CA ASP A 357 -15.90 8.86 -5.44
C ASP A 357 -16.42 10.22 -4.96
N VAL A 358 -17.27 10.84 -5.77
CA VAL A 358 -18.02 12.06 -5.45
C VAL A 358 -19.41 11.66 -4.96
N PHE A 359 -19.75 12.03 -3.75
CA PHE A 359 -21.04 11.74 -3.13
C PHE A 359 -21.96 12.97 -3.19
N PRO A 360 -23.28 12.76 -3.09
CA PRO A 360 -24.23 13.84 -2.86
C PRO A 360 -23.84 14.64 -1.61
N SER A 361 -24.03 15.98 -1.66
CA SER A 361 -23.71 16.87 -0.55
C SER A 361 -24.54 16.53 0.68
N THR A 362 -23.90 16.47 1.86
CA THR A 362 -24.56 16.30 3.15
C THR A 362 -24.37 17.56 3.98
N CYS A 363 -25.07 18.63 3.61
CA CYS A 363 -25.03 19.90 4.36
C CYS A 363 -26.38 20.23 5.00
N VAL A 364 -26.32 21.03 6.07
CA VAL A 364 -27.52 21.51 6.75
C VAL A 364 -28.34 22.35 5.76
N GLY A 365 -29.58 21.97 5.54
CA GLY A 365 -30.49 22.67 4.63
C GLY A 365 -30.59 22.07 3.24
N PHE A 366 -29.80 21.04 2.90
CA PHE A 366 -30.00 20.25 1.68
C PHE A 366 -30.11 18.76 2.01
N THR A 367 -31.17 18.12 1.52
CA THR A 367 -31.36 16.66 1.64
C THR A 367 -31.20 16.04 0.25
N PRO A 368 -30.18 15.20 0.01
CA PRO A 368 -30.02 14.54 -1.28
C PRO A 368 -31.17 13.56 -1.53
N SER A 369 -31.56 13.39 -2.80
CA SER A 369 -32.62 12.45 -3.20
C SER A 369 -32.20 10.98 -3.13
N GLY A 370 -30.91 10.70 -2.95
CA GLY A 370 -30.38 9.36 -2.73
C GLY A 370 -28.92 9.42 -2.26
N ASP A 371 -28.40 8.26 -1.85
CA ASP A 371 -27.05 8.14 -1.26
C ASP A 371 -26.02 7.57 -2.24
N ALA A 372 -26.42 7.33 -3.49
CA ALA A 372 -25.56 6.76 -4.51
C ALA A 372 -24.47 7.76 -4.93
N THR A 373 -23.27 7.23 -5.19
CA THR A 373 -22.14 7.98 -5.74
C THR A 373 -22.56 8.70 -7.03
N LEU A 374 -22.32 10.01 -7.09
CA LEU A 374 -22.58 10.84 -8.27
C LEU A 374 -21.60 10.52 -9.40
N MET A 375 -20.31 10.35 -9.07
CA MET A 375 -19.23 10.03 -10.01
C MET A 375 -18.18 9.18 -9.31
N SER A 376 -17.58 8.23 -10.04
CA SER A 376 -16.46 7.43 -9.55
C SER A 376 -15.37 7.40 -10.62
N LEU A 377 -14.14 7.79 -10.26
CA LEU A 377 -13.00 7.79 -11.16
C LEU A 377 -11.93 6.82 -10.65
N PRO A 378 -11.51 5.83 -11.44
CA PRO A 378 -10.41 4.96 -11.05
C PRO A 378 -9.10 5.73 -11.02
N VAL A 379 -8.28 5.46 -10.01
CA VAL A 379 -6.94 6.04 -9.85
C VAL A 379 -5.96 4.94 -9.43
N ASN A 380 -4.69 5.13 -9.74
CA ASN A 380 -3.61 4.26 -9.30
C ASN A 380 -2.81 4.89 -8.16
N ILE A 381 -2.46 4.08 -7.17
CA ILE A 381 -1.56 4.46 -6.08
C ILE A 381 -0.23 3.74 -6.30
N VAL A 382 0.86 4.49 -6.27
CA VAL A 382 2.22 3.98 -6.51
C VAL A 382 3.15 4.29 -5.35
N THR A 383 4.31 3.64 -5.30
CA THR A 383 5.21 3.67 -4.13
C THR A 383 6.33 4.69 -4.25
N MET A 384 6.72 5.05 -5.47
CA MET A 384 7.85 5.94 -5.74
C MET A 384 7.38 7.20 -6.45
N HIS A 385 8.11 8.30 -6.22
CA HIS A 385 7.92 9.52 -6.98
C HIS A 385 8.80 9.51 -8.21
N SER A 386 8.30 10.09 -9.30
CA SER A 386 9.09 10.24 -10.53
C SER A 386 10.39 11.01 -10.25
N PRO A 387 11.57 10.44 -10.57
CA PRO A 387 12.86 11.08 -10.32
C PRO A 387 13.08 12.33 -11.18
N ASN A 388 12.35 12.42 -12.30
CA ASN A 388 12.48 13.48 -13.30
C ASN A 388 11.37 14.54 -13.20
N ALA A 389 10.50 14.47 -12.19
CA ALA A 389 9.42 15.43 -11.98
C ALA A 389 9.54 16.10 -10.59
N PRO A 390 9.15 17.38 -10.46
CA PRO A 390 9.05 18.04 -9.15
C PRO A 390 8.12 17.28 -8.20
N ARG A 391 8.41 17.36 -6.90
CA ARG A 391 7.57 16.75 -5.88
C ARG A 391 6.22 17.49 -5.81
N PRO A 392 5.10 16.76 -5.67
CA PRO A 392 3.81 17.41 -5.41
C PRO A 392 3.88 18.31 -4.18
N VAL A 393 3.33 19.50 -4.30
CA VAL A 393 3.19 20.48 -3.21
C VAL A 393 1.80 20.33 -2.59
N ILE A 394 1.71 20.50 -1.28
CA ILE A 394 0.45 20.51 -0.53
C ILE A 394 0.01 21.97 -0.38
N TYR A 395 -1.12 22.34 -0.98
CA TYR A 395 -1.70 23.68 -0.86
C TYR A 395 -2.82 23.75 0.17
N ALA A 396 -3.38 22.60 0.55
CA ALA A 396 -4.46 22.56 1.55
C ALA A 396 -4.01 23.22 2.86
N PRO A 397 -4.84 24.12 3.44
CA PRO A 397 -4.54 24.75 4.71
C PRO A 397 -4.36 23.68 5.80
N PRO A 398 -3.61 23.97 6.88
CA PRO A 398 -3.42 23.04 7.98
C PRO A 398 -4.79 22.61 8.54
N THR A 399 -5.15 21.34 8.38
CA THR A 399 -6.30 20.77 9.06
C THR A 399 -5.94 20.57 10.53
N TYR A 400 -6.67 21.23 11.43
CA TYR A 400 -6.71 20.79 12.82
C TYR A 400 -7.58 19.54 12.85
N ASP A 401 -6.95 18.38 12.66
CA ASP A 401 -7.66 17.11 12.75
C ASP A 401 -8.31 17.00 14.13
N ASN A 402 -9.61 16.73 14.16
CA ASN A 402 -10.28 16.26 15.37
C ASN A 402 -9.66 14.90 15.73
N VAL A 403 -8.76 14.90 16.71
CA VAL A 403 -7.92 13.78 17.18
C VAL A 403 -8.72 12.52 17.57
N ALA A 404 -10.05 12.58 17.61
CA ALA A 404 -10.92 11.47 17.98
C ALA A 404 -10.94 10.28 17.00
N ALA A 405 -10.53 10.45 15.74
CA ALA A 405 -10.54 9.36 14.74
C ALA A 405 -9.15 8.75 14.45
N GLN A 406 -8.07 9.37 14.93
CA GLN A 406 -6.69 8.90 14.67
C GLN A 406 -6.11 8.03 15.81
N THR A 407 -6.79 7.95 16.96
CA THR A 407 -6.26 7.24 18.15
C THR A 407 -6.27 5.71 18.02
N GLU A 408 -6.98 5.14 17.04
CA GLU A 408 -6.95 3.69 16.78
C GLU A 408 -5.85 3.27 15.80
N HIS A 409 -5.31 4.19 14.98
CA HIS A 409 -4.31 3.87 13.95
C HIS A 409 -2.87 3.85 14.48
N ASN A 410 -2.59 4.53 15.59
CA ASN A 410 -1.21 4.75 16.08
C ASN A 410 -0.67 3.70 17.06
N ASN A 411 -1.48 2.71 17.48
CA ASN A 411 -1.02 1.61 18.34
C ASN A 411 -0.47 0.40 17.54
N ASP A 412 -0.41 0.49 16.20
CA ASP A 412 -0.31 -0.67 15.30
C ASP A 412 1.10 -1.09 14.84
N VAL A 413 2.15 -0.47 15.38
CA VAL A 413 3.54 -0.87 15.06
C VAL A 413 4.21 -1.64 16.22
N GLY A 414 3.54 -1.78 17.36
CA GLY A 414 4.15 -2.23 18.63
C GLY A 414 4.05 -3.72 18.98
N VAL A 415 3.23 -4.53 18.31
CA VAL A 415 3.00 -5.95 18.73
C VAL A 415 3.78 -6.91 17.83
N PHE A 416 5.11 -6.77 17.83
CA PHE A 416 6.05 -7.76 17.31
C PHE A 416 6.91 -8.30 18.46
N ALA A 417 6.27 -8.98 19.41
CA ALA A 417 6.97 -9.86 20.36
C ALA A 417 6.00 -10.93 20.88
N GLN A 418 6.39 -12.19 20.69
CA GLN A 418 5.87 -13.41 21.33
C GLN A 418 4.37 -13.73 21.14
N VAL A 419 4.08 -14.63 20.19
CA VAL A 419 3.30 -15.83 20.52
C VAL A 419 4.05 -17.05 19.97
N MET A 420 4.77 -17.70 20.88
CA MET A 420 5.40 -18.99 20.72
C MET A 420 4.34 -20.11 20.65
N ASN A 421 4.74 -21.20 19.99
CA ASN A 421 4.45 -22.59 20.36
C ASN A 421 3.15 -22.87 21.12
N SER A 422 2.17 -23.47 20.44
CA SER A 422 1.40 -24.62 20.95
C SER A 422 0.35 -25.09 19.95
N ARG A 423 0.42 -26.38 19.60
CA ARG A 423 -0.63 -27.37 19.24
C ARG A 423 -0.01 -28.32 18.20
N ARG A 424 0.58 -29.48 18.53
CA ARG A 424 0.07 -30.69 19.19
C ARG A 424 -1.42 -31.00 18.99
N LEU A 425 -1.63 -32.28 18.62
CA LEU A 425 -2.83 -33.12 18.51
C LEU A 425 -3.34 -33.24 17.06
N VAL A 426 -3.37 -34.41 16.40
CA VAL A 426 -3.18 -35.83 16.81
C VAL A 426 -2.39 -36.55 15.74
#